data_AF-A0A2Z6NUX5-F1
#
_entry.id   AF-A0A2Z6NUX5-F1
#
_cell.length_a   1.000
_cell.length_b   1.000
_cell.length_c   1.000
_cell.angle_alpha   90.00
_cell.angle_beta   90.00
_cell.angle_gamma   90.00
#
_symmetry.space_group_name_H-M   'P 1'
#
loop_
_entity.id
_entity.type
_entity.pdbx_description
1 polymer ?
#
loop_
_entity_poly.entity_id
_entity_poly.type
_entity_poly.pdbx_seq_one_letter_code
_entity_poly.pdbx_strand_id
1 'polypeptide(L)'
;MELNFGMDFEDYFPSMVAHLGEEGFIGELCYGFRLLMDVNKGLITFESLKMNCSMLGLEVRDDELVCMLKEGDLDGDGALNQMEFCILMFRLSPYLMNGPKLCMSTLQGVDPKAM
;
A
#
# COMPACT_ATOMS: atom_id res chain seq x y z
N MET A 1 3.82 -18.90 -20.84
CA MET A 1 2.75 -17.91 -20.94
C MET A 1 2.94 -16.99 -19.75
N GLU A 2 3.62 -15.87 -19.96
CA GLU A 2 3.72 -14.84 -18.93
C GLU A 2 2.33 -14.23 -18.80
N LEU A 3 1.69 -14.45 -17.65
CA LEU A 3 0.42 -13.81 -17.34
C LEU A 3 0.75 -12.33 -17.12
N ASN A 4 0.56 -11.55 -18.17
CA ASN A 4 0.50 -10.10 -18.09
C ASN A 4 -0.76 -9.76 -17.30
N PHE A 5 -0.68 -9.85 -15.97
CA PHE A 5 -1.70 -9.35 -15.05
C PHE A 5 -1.55 -7.83 -15.03
N GLY A 6 -1.88 -7.21 -16.17
CA GLY A 6 -2.13 -5.78 -16.26
C GLY A 6 -3.45 -5.50 -15.54
N MET A 7 -3.42 -5.55 -14.20
CA MET A 7 -4.16 -4.52 -13.49
C MET A 7 -3.44 -3.25 -13.88
N ASP A 8 -3.92 -2.57 -14.92
CA ASP A 8 -3.53 -1.20 -15.21
C ASP A 8 -4.02 -0.39 -14.01
N PHE A 9 -3.25 -0.45 -12.92
CA PHE A 9 -3.46 0.35 -11.74
C PHE A 9 -3.21 1.77 -12.19
N GLU A 10 -4.30 2.49 -12.44
CA GLU A 10 -4.21 3.90 -12.73
C GLU A 10 -3.65 4.58 -11.48
N ASP A 11 -2.43 5.09 -11.61
CA ASP A 11 -1.66 5.60 -10.49
C ASP A 11 -2.21 6.95 -10.06
N TYR A 12 -3.18 6.93 -9.16
CA TYR A 12 -3.78 8.13 -8.57
C TYR A 12 -2.98 8.73 -7.42
N PHE A 13 -1.92 8.04 -6.98
CA PHE A 13 -1.15 8.44 -5.80
C PHE A 13 -0.44 9.79 -5.99
N PRO A 14 0.15 10.13 -7.16
CA PRO A 14 0.75 11.44 -7.39
C PRO A 14 -0.26 12.58 -7.21
N SER A 15 -1.50 12.38 -7.68
CA SER A 15 -2.56 13.37 -7.52
C SER A 15 -2.96 13.52 -6.05
N MET A 16 -3.12 12.40 -5.32
CA MET A 16 -3.43 12.45 -3.89
C MET A 16 -2.33 13.14 -3.08
N VAL A 17 -1.06 12.81 -3.32
CA VAL A 17 0.09 13.46 -2.67
C VAL A 17 0.13 14.96 -3.00
N ALA A 18 -0.12 15.36 -4.25
CA ALA A 18 -0.12 16.76 -4.65
C ALA A 18 -1.24 17.57 -3.97
N HIS A 19 -2.39 16.95 -3.68
CA HIS A 19 -3.55 17.63 -3.09
C HIS A 19 -3.54 17.61 -1.55
N LEU A 20 -3.10 16.51 -0.95
CA LEU A 20 -3.16 16.27 0.49
C LEU A 20 -1.82 16.50 1.21
N GLY A 21 -0.72 16.59 0.46
CA GLY A 21 0.63 16.52 1.01
C GLY A 21 1.01 15.10 1.45
N GLU A 22 2.28 14.91 1.83
CA GLU A 22 2.80 13.60 2.25
C GLU A 22 2.11 13.06 3.50
N GLU A 23 1.94 13.91 4.53
CA GLU A 23 1.27 13.51 5.78
C GLU A 23 -0.20 13.17 5.55
N GLY A 24 -0.91 13.94 4.72
CA GLY A 24 -2.31 13.69 4.39
C GLY A 24 -2.47 12.39 3.59
N PHE A 25 -1.58 12.13 2.64
CA PHE A 25 -1.57 10.88 1.88
C PHE A 25 -1.34 9.66 2.79
N ILE A 26 -0.37 9.72 3.71
CA ILE A 26 -0.14 8.65 4.70
C ILE A 26 -1.40 8.45 5.57
N GLY A 27 -2.06 9.54 5.95
CA GLY A 27 -3.33 9.49 6.68
C GLY A 27 -4.42 8.71 5.94
N GLU A 28 -4.57 8.95 4.63
CA GLU A 28 -5.53 8.23 3.78
C GLU A 28 -5.19 6.74 3.65
N LEU A 29 -3.91 6.37 3.51
CA LEU A 29 -3.50 4.96 3.53
C LEU A 29 -3.87 4.28 4.85
N CYS A 30 -3.64 4.97 5.97
CA CYS A 30 -4.01 4.46 7.29
C CYS A 30 -5.54 4.38 7.48
N TYR A 31 -6.30 5.27 6.83
CA TYR A 31 -7.76 5.19 6.82
C TYR A 31 -8.24 4.01 5.97
N GLY A 32 -7.69 3.82 4.78
CA GLY A 32 -7.96 2.66 3.92
C GLY A 32 -7.67 1.34 4.62
N PHE A 33 -6.53 1.23 5.31
CA PHE A 33 -6.22 0.06 6.13
C PHE A 33 -7.32 -0.25 7.16
N ARG A 34 -7.75 0.79 7.90
CA ARG A 34 -8.80 0.66 8.92
C ARG A 34 -10.16 0.26 8.36
N LEU A 35 -10.47 0.65 7.12
CA LEU A 35 -11.68 0.23 6.44
C LEU A 35 -11.66 -1.25 6.02
N LEU A 36 -10.47 -1.80 5.75
CA LEU A 36 -10.32 -3.15 5.20
C LEU A 36 -10.00 -4.21 6.27
N MET A 37 -9.45 -3.81 7.41
CA MET A 37 -9.01 -4.74 8.47
C MET A 37 -10.17 -5.43 9.20
N ASP A 38 -9.89 -6.61 9.75
CA ASP A 38 -10.66 -7.22 10.83
C ASP A 38 -10.40 -6.44 12.12
N VAL A 39 -11.45 -5.80 12.65
CA VAL A 39 -11.37 -4.96 13.85
C VAL A 39 -10.88 -5.73 15.09
N ASN A 40 -11.20 -7.02 15.19
CA ASN A 40 -10.81 -7.83 16.34
C ASN A 40 -9.34 -8.27 16.28
N LYS A 41 -8.83 -8.48 15.06
CA LYS A 41 -7.45 -8.95 14.85
C LYS A 41 -6.45 -7.81 14.66
N GLY A 42 -6.90 -6.65 14.18
CA GLY A 42 -5.98 -5.57 13.84
C GLY A 42 -5.24 -5.79 12.51
N LEU A 43 -5.71 -6.72 11.68
CA LEU A 43 -5.06 -7.16 10.44
C LEU A 43 -6.08 -7.24 9.31
N ILE A 44 -5.65 -7.03 8.06
CA ILE A 44 -6.47 -7.34 6.89
C ILE A 44 -6.35 -8.84 6.62
N THR A 45 -7.43 -9.58 6.84
CA THR A 45 -7.51 -11.00 6.47
C THR A 45 -8.25 -11.16 5.15
N PHE A 46 -8.22 -12.36 4.58
CA PHE A 46 -9.00 -12.67 3.37
C PHE A 46 -10.49 -12.36 3.55
N GLU A 47 -11.06 -12.76 4.68
CA GLU A 47 -12.47 -12.54 5.00
C GLU A 47 -12.79 -11.05 5.17
N SER A 48 -11.95 -10.31 5.91
CA SER A 48 -12.18 -8.88 6.13
C SER A 48 -12.04 -8.11 4.82
N LEU A 49 -11.02 -8.42 4.02
CA LEU A 49 -10.80 -7.79 2.72
C LEU A 49 -12.00 -8.06 1.79
N LYS A 50 -12.43 -9.31 1.66
CA LYS A 50 -13.59 -9.69 0.83
C LYS A 50 -14.86 -8.98 1.26
N MET A 51 -15.16 -9.01 2.56
CA MET A 51 -16.37 -8.40 3.11
C MET A 51 -16.36 -6.89 2.94
N ASN A 52 -15.25 -6.23 3.29
CA ASN A 52 -15.16 -4.77 3.26
C ASN A 52 -15.09 -4.24 1.82
N CYS A 53 -14.41 -4.91 0.89
CA CYS A 53 -14.47 -4.56 -0.54
C CYS A 53 -15.91 -4.65 -1.06
N SER A 54 -16.64 -5.71 -0.71
CA SER A 54 -18.05 -5.84 -1.08
C SER A 54 -18.92 -4.73 -0.49
N MET A 55 -18.69 -4.32 0.77
CA MET A 55 -19.39 -3.19 1.40
C MET A 55 -19.11 -1.85 0.73
N LEU A 56 -17.90 -1.66 0.19
CA LEU A 56 -17.51 -0.47 -0.56
C LEU A 56 -18.04 -0.49 -2.00
N GLY A 57 -18.78 -1.52 -2.41
CA GLY A 57 -19.31 -1.67 -3.76
C GLY A 57 -18.26 -2.10 -4.79
N LEU A 58 -17.14 -2.65 -4.33
CA LEU A 58 -16.08 -3.17 -5.19
C LEU A 58 -16.30 -4.66 -5.44
N GLU A 59 -16.46 -5.04 -6.70
CA GLU A 59 -16.51 -6.44 -7.12
C GLU A 59 -15.09 -6.93 -7.42
N VAL A 60 -14.49 -7.64 -6.47
CA VAL A 60 -13.15 -8.23 -6.60
C VAL A 60 -13.26 -9.75 -6.49
N ARG A 61 -12.58 -10.48 -7.38
CA ARG A 61 -12.66 -11.94 -7.40
C ARG A 61 -11.79 -12.56 -6.30
N ASP A 62 -12.18 -13.72 -5.79
CA ASP A 62 -11.47 -14.39 -4.70
C ASP A 62 -9.98 -14.66 -5.03
N ASP A 63 -9.64 -14.98 -6.28
CA ASP A 63 -8.26 -15.15 -6.71
C ASP A 63 -7.46 -13.85 -6.74
N GLU A 64 -8.09 -12.73 -7.09
CA GLU A 64 -7.46 -11.40 -7.02
C GLU A 64 -7.20 -11.01 -5.57
N LEU A 65 -8.15 -11.24 -4.66
CA LEU A 65 -7.97 -11.01 -3.23
C LEU A 65 -6.83 -11.86 -2.64
N VAL A 66 -6.75 -13.14 -3.03
CA VAL A 66 -5.64 -14.02 -2.64
C VAL A 66 -4.31 -13.51 -3.19
N CYS A 67 -4.27 -13.02 -4.44
CA CYS A 67 -3.09 -12.40 -5.01
C CYS A 67 -2.68 -11.14 -4.25
N MET A 68 -3.63 -10.27 -3.87
CA MET A 68 -3.35 -9.06 -3.09
C MET A 68 -2.71 -9.38 -1.74
N LEU A 69 -3.25 -10.36 -1.02
CA LEU A 69 -2.66 -10.79 0.25
C LEU A 69 -1.26 -11.36 0.05
N LYS A 70 -1.10 -12.31 -0.88
CA LYS A 70 0.20 -12.94 -1.16
C LYS A 70 1.28 -11.95 -1.58
N GLU A 71 0.92 -10.90 -2.28
CA GLU A 71 1.87 -9.89 -2.75
C GLU A 71 2.32 -8.94 -1.62
N GLY A 72 1.46 -8.71 -0.64
CA GLY A 72 1.71 -7.80 0.48
C GLY A 72 2.22 -8.47 1.76
N ASP A 73 1.92 -9.75 1.97
CA ASP A 73 2.27 -10.52 3.16
C ASP A 73 3.78 -10.83 3.16
N LEU A 74 4.54 -10.10 3.97
CA LEU A 74 6.00 -10.18 4.01
C LEU A 74 6.50 -11.13 5.09
N ASP A 75 5.72 -11.33 6.15
CA ASP A 75 6.07 -12.22 7.25
C ASP A 75 5.48 -13.64 7.12
N GLY A 76 4.55 -13.85 6.20
CA GLY A 76 3.94 -15.13 5.86
C GLY A 76 2.83 -15.57 6.82
N ASP A 77 2.23 -14.64 7.57
CA ASP A 77 1.13 -14.96 8.50
C ASP A 77 -0.24 -15.14 7.81
N GLY A 78 -0.32 -14.86 6.50
CA GLY A 78 -1.53 -14.99 5.69
C GLY A 78 -2.48 -13.80 5.78
N ALA A 79 -2.06 -12.70 6.40
CA ALA A 79 -2.78 -11.45 6.55
C ALA A 79 -1.88 -10.25 6.18
N LEU A 80 -2.43 -9.03 6.24
CA LEU A 80 -1.63 -7.82 6.12
C LEU A 80 -1.75 -7.00 7.41
N ASN A 81 -0.62 -6.72 8.02
CA ASN A 81 -0.52 -5.65 8.99
C ASN A 81 -0.46 -4.27 8.29
N GLN A 82 -0.54 -3.20 9.07
CA GLN A 82 -0.60 -1.83 8.52
C GLN A 82 0.65 -1.48 7.70
N MET A 83 1.83 -1.93 8.13
CA MET A 83 3.09 -1.66 7.43
C MET A 83 3.13 -2.38 6.09
N GLU A 84 2.76 -3.65 6.05
CA GLU A 84 2.66 -4.47 4.84
C GLU A 84 1.66 -3.89 3.83
N PHE A 85 0.48 -3.50 4.31
CA PHE A 85 -0.52 -2.83 3.47
C PHE A 85 0.03 -1.54 2.85
N CYS A 86 0.66 -0.68 3.66
CA CYS A 86 1.27 0.54 3.14
C CYS A 86 2.34 0.21 2.10
N ILE A 87 3.27 -0.70 2.39
CA ILE A 87 4.32 -1.12 1.45
C ILE A 87 3.70 -1.62 0.15
N LEU A 88 2.69 -2.49 0.20
CA LEU A 88 1.98 -2.98 -0.97
C LEU A 88 1.42 -1.82 -1.80
N MET A 89 0.71 -0.89 -1.18
CA MET A 89 0.17 0.30 -1.86
C MET A 89 1.27 1.12 -2.54
N PHE A 90 2.39 1.37 -1.85
CA PHE A 90 3.53 2.08 -2.44
C PHE A 90 4.16 1.33 -3.62
N ARG A 91 4.22 -0.01 -3.57
CA ARG A 91 4.75 -0.86 -4.64
C ARG A 91 3.83 -0.88 -5.87
N LEU A 92 2.53 -0.67 -5.69
CA LEU A 92 1.57 -0.63 -6.80
C LEU A 92 1.61 0.69 -7.57
N SER A 93 2.21 1.76 -7.03
CA SER A 93 2.43 3.02 -7.72
C SER A 93 3.77 3.01 -8.45
N PRO A 94 3.79 2.95 -9.81
CA PRO A 94 5.03 3.04 -10.58
C PRO A 94 5.72 4.39 -10.38
N TYR A 95 4.98 5.45 -10.06
CA TYR A 95 5.56 6.76 -9.73
C TYR A 95 6.36 6.72 -8.42
N LEU A 96 5.90 5.99 -7.40
CA LEU A 96 6.63 5.88 -6.13
C LEU A 96 7.76 4.86 -6.19
N MET A 97 7.66 3.84 -7.05
CA MET A 97 8.75 2.90 -7.30
C MET A 97 9.85 3.43 -8.24
N ASN A 98 9.48 4.20 -9.27
CA ASN A 98 10.41 4.72 -10.30
C ASN A 98 10.68 6.23 -10.19
N GLY A 99 10.04 6.90 -9.22
CA GLY A 99 10.29 8.30 -8.91
C GLY A 99 11.72 8.52 -8.42
N PRO A 100 12.25 9.75 -8.55
CA PRO A 100 13.55 10.07 -7.98
C PRO A 100 13.52 9.74 -6.49
N LYS A 101 14.50 8.96 -6.04
CA LYS A 101 14.69 8.49 -4.67
C LYS A 101 14.50 9.61 -3.65
N LEU A 102 13.27 9.87 -3.23
CA LEU A 102 12.98 10.91 -2.24
C LEU A 102 13.46 10.48 -0.84
N CYS A 103 13.85 9.21 -0.66
CA CYS A 103 14.27 8.63 0.61
C CYS A 103 15.78 8.42 0.80
N MET A 104 16.68 9.09 0.06
CA MET A 104 18.13 9.00 0.35
C MET A 104 18.93 10.32 0.36
N SER A 105 18.32 11.51 0.25
CA SER A 105 19.10 12.76 0.20
C SER A 105 19.01 13.70 1.42
N THR A 106 18.20 13.43 2.45
CA THR A 106 18.12 14.34 3.62
C THR A 106 18.93 13.89 4.85
N LEU A 107 19.74 12.83 4.74
CA LEU A 107 20.68 12.44 5.81
C LEU A 107 22.18 12.58 5.44
N GLN A 108 22.51 13.19 4.29
CA GLN A 108 23.89 13.61 3.99
C GLN A 108 24.13 15.10 4.29
N GLY A 109 23.65 15.58 5.45
CA GLY A 109 23.79 16.98 5.89
C GLY A 109 24.52 17.20 7.21
N VAL A 110 25.01 16.16 7.89
CA VAL A 110 25.92 16.34 9.05
C VAL A 110 27.35 16.08 8.58
N ASP A 111 28.03 17.17 8.23
CA ASP A 111 29.44 17.18 7.88
C ASP A 111 30.28 16.80 9.13
N PRO A 112 30.98 15.65 9.17
CA PRO A 112 31.80 15.27 10.32
C PRO A 112 33.12 16.06 10.40
N LYS A 113 33.30 17.10 9.57
CA LYS A 113 34.55 17.85 9.46
C LYS A 113 34.35 19.35 9.66
N ALA A 114 33.58 19.72 10.69
CA ALA A 114 33.77 20.97 11.39
C ALA A 114 34.63 20.72 12.64
N MET A 115 35.95 20.61 12.41
CA MET A 115 37.00 20.89 13.40
C MET A 115 37.56 22.27 13.10
#